data_AF-A0A1Y2CQT8-F1
#
_entry.id   AF-A0A1Y2CQT8-F1
#
_cell.length_a   1.000
_cell.length_b   1.000
_cell.length_c   1.000
_cell.angle_alpha   90.00
_cell.angle_beta   90.00
_cell.angle_gamma   90.00
#
_symmetry.space_group_name_H-M   'P 1'
#
loop_
_entity.id
_entity.type
_entity.pdbx_description
1 polymer ?
#
loop_
_entity_poly.entity_id
_entity_poly.type
_entity_poly.pdbx_seq_one_letter_code
_entity_poly.pdbx_strand_id
1 'polypeptide(L)'
;MEGPTETTAAGEWNHSGHIERAAPPLPPLVASTALQISVSDPQKHGEGTGSFVNYLITTRTRMESFSSPEVSALSDEFPHVILAALPGKHRMEYITGDRFSPEFIEKRKVSLENYLHRLAKHPLIAQSQTLRRFLESTEIFPELVAKAQAHVFENISDALLNAFTKIKQPDPRFIEFKEHLDKFQETLISLERLHAKLIRAETDFELDLLEFGGCISTLGLMETQINGPLTDFGNILRNLCTILRERINHEDLVYLTNVQEYIGYCMSAKETLRMRDQKQTDRGGGGIASFLTSKFQEIQGVDQERARQQKILKLSSKIAELQEAVKSSDELSKAFNNELLREIEFFHQAKLEDTKRDLKEYAINQVKYYEKCVEFWDQIVPVLENIKIDDE
;
A
#
# COMPACT_ATOMS: atom_id res chain seq x y z
N MET A 1 35.47 43.14 -19.77
CA MET A 1 34.09 43.62 -19.95
C MET A 1 33.31 42.45 -20.49
N GLU A 2 32.50 41.81 -19.64
CA GLU A 2 31.37 40.96 -20.01
C GLU A 2 30.69 40.62 -18.68
N GLY A 3 29.51 41.19 -18.46
CA GLY A 3 28.70 41.01 -17.25
C GLY A 3 27.64 39.92 -17.47
N PRO A 4 27.03 39.39 -16.38
CA PRO A 4 26.09 38.30 -16.47
C PRO A 4 24.68 38.79 -16.84
N THR A 5 24.03 38.07 -17.74
CA THR A 5 22.62 38.25 -18.13
C THR A 5 21.69 37.67 -17.07
N GLU A 6 20.87 38.53 -16.47
CA GLU A 6 19.71 38.18 -15.65
C GLU A 6 18.56 37.66 -16.52
N THR A 7 18.05 36.47 -16.21
CA THR A 7 16.84 35.92 -16.82
C THR A 7 15.61 36.39 -16.04
N THR A 8 14.95 37.43 -16.54
CA THR A 8 13.64 37.91 -16.04
C THR A 8 12.54 36.87 -16.28
N ALA A 9 11.88 36.45 -15.20
CA ALA A 9 10.67 35.64 -15.24
C ALA A 9 9.50 36.46 -15.84
N ALA A 10 8.89 35.94 -16.90
CA ALA A 10 7.68 36.49 -17.49
C ALA A 10 6.46 36.16 -16.61
N GLY A 11 5.96 37.16 -15.88
CA GLY A 11 4.66 37.09 -15.22
C GLY A 11 3.54 37.41 -16.21
N GLU A 12 2.52 36.55 -16.27
CA GLU A 12 1.27 36.82 -16.99
C GLU A 12 0.49 37.93 -16.27
N TRP A 13 0.21 39.01 -17.01
CA TRP A 13 -0.57 40.14 -16.52
C TRP A 13 -2.06 39.85 -16.70
N ASN A 14 -2.81 39.74 -15.60
CA ASN A 14 -4.26 39.69 -15.63
C ASN A 14 -4.85 41.04 -15.21
N HIS A 15 -5.84 41.54 -15.94
CA HIS A 15 -6.48 42.85 -15.72
C HIS A 15 -7.44 42.84 -14.52
N SER A 16 -6.87 42.72 -13.32
CA SER A 16 -7.47 43.13 -12.05
C SER A 16 -6.31 43.10 -11.04
N GLY A 17 -5.95 44.25 -10.48
CA GLY A 17 -4.71 44.49 -9.73
C GLY A 17 -4.57 43.76 -8.38
N HIS A 18 -4.93 42.49 -8.31
CA HIS A 18 -4.59 41.59 -7.21
C HIS A 18 -3.56 40.58 -7.70
N ILE A 19 -2.30 40.78 -7.30
CA ILE A 19 -1.34 39.69 -7.26
C ILE A 19 -1.87 38.72 -6.19
N GLU A 20 -2.54 37.66 -6.62
CA GLU A 20 -2.87 36.52 -5.76
C GLU A 20 -1.51 35.95 -5.30
N ARG A 21 -1.01 36.41 -4.14
CA ARG A 21 0.15 35.77 -3.50
C ARG A 21 -0.25 34.33 -3.28
N ALA A 22 0.36 33.41 -4.01
CA ALA A 22 0.22 31.98 -3.75
C ALA A 22 0.45 31.78 -2.25
N ALA A 23 -0.53 31.15 -1.58
CA ALA A 23 -0.39 30.81 -0.18
C ALA A 23 0.93 30.06 0.03
N PRO A 24 1.67 30.33 1.12
CA PRO A 24 2.92 29.62 1.39
C PRO A 24 2.66 28.11 1.35
N PRO A 25 3.57 27.32 0.76
CA PRO A 25 3.41 25.88 0.71
C PRO A 25 3.25 25.33 2.12
N LEU A 26 2.29 24.42 2.30
CA LEU A 26 2.06 23.76 3.57
C LEU A 26 3.34 23.01 4.02
N PRO A 27 3.61 22.93 5.33
CA PRO A 27 4.83 22.29 5.82
C PRO A 27 4.87 20.81 5.41
N PRO A 28 6.05 20.21 5.18
CA PRO A 28 6.14 18.79 4.85
C PRO A 28 5.60 17.92 6.00
N LEU A 29 5.04 16.77 5.66
CA LEU A 29 4.61 15.77 6.65
C LEU A 29 5.86 15.04 7.16
N VAL A 30 6.01 14.99 8.48
CA VAL A 30 7.13 14.28 9.15
C VAL A 30 6.60 13.01 9.78
N ALA A 31 7.30 11.89 9.58
CA ALA A 31 6.89 10.61 10.13
C ALA A 31 6.76 10.66 11.66
N SER A 32 5.66 10.13 12.17
CA SER A 32 5.38 10.02 13.60
C SER A 32 6.14 8.85 14.22
N THR A 33 6.63 9.05 15.44
CA THR A 33 7.19 7.99 16.30
C THR A 33 6.35 7.78 17.56
N ALA A 34 5.11 8.28 17.57
CA ALA A 34 4.27 8.32 18.75
C ALA A 34 3.69 6.95 19.12
N LEU A 35 3.54 6.07 18.12
CA LEU A 35 2.97 4.73 18.25
C LEU A 35 4.00 3.69 17.81
N GLN A 36 4.25 2.70 18.66
CA GLN A 36 4.94 1.46 18.32
C GLN A 36 3.95 0.33 18.45
N ILE A 37 3.75 -0.43 17.37
CA ILE A 37 2.75 -1.49 17.29
C ILE A 37 3.47 -2.80 16.98
N SER A 38 3.02 -3.91 17.53
CA SER A 38 3.43 -5.25 17.09
C SER A 38 2.24 -6.18 17.02
N VAL A 39 2.26 -7.12 16.08
CA VAL A 39 1.18 -8.11 15.88
C VAL A 39 1.72 -9.51 16.16
N SER A 40 1.08 -10.23 17.09
CA SER A 40 1.55 -11.52 17.57
C SER A 40 0.40 -12.47 17.92
N ASP A 41 0.74 -13.66 18.43
CA ASP A 41 -0.19 -14.64 19.01
C ASP A 41 -1.45 -14.92 18.17
N PRO A 42 -1.30 -15.51 16.97
CA PRO A 42 -2.45 -15.86 16.14
C PRO A 42 -3.26 -17.00 16.79
N GLN A 43 -4.52 -16.72 17.12
CA GLN A 43 -5.44 -17.70 17.72
C GLN A 43 -6.62 -17.99 16.80
N LYS A 44 -6.77 -19.25 16.39
CA LYS A 44 -7.91 -19.70 15.58
C LYS A 44 -9.12 -19.94 16.48
N HIS A 45 -10.26 -19.35 16.13
CA HIS A 45 -11.54 -19.53 16.80
C HIS A 45 -12.62 -20.03 15.84
N GLY A 46 -13.56 -20.80 16.38
CA GLY A 46 -14.71 -21.34 15.66
C GLY A 46 -14.42 -22.59 14.84
N GLU A 47 -15.48 -23.30 14.47
CA GLU A 47 -15.44 -24.51 13.64
C GLU A 47 -16.21 -24.27 12.32
N GLY A 48 -15.76 -24.89 11.22
CA GLY A 48 -16.43 -24.80 9.92
C GLY A 48 -16.26 -23.44 9.21
N THR A 49 -17.28 -23.03 8.45
CA THR A 49 -17.24 -21.86 7.54
C THR A 49 -17.13 -20.51 8.26
N GLY A 50 -17.56 -20.42 9.52
CA GLY A 50 -17.51 -19.22 10.37
C GLY A 50 -16.22 -19.02 11.17
N SER A 51 -15.21 -19.86 10.95
CA SER A 51 -13.91 -19.77 11.64
C SER A 51 -13.13 -18.50 11.28
N PHE A 52 -12.41 -17.94 12.26
CA PHE A 52 -11.58 -16.75 12.11
C PHE A 52 -10.30 -16.85 12.95
N VAL A 53 -9.34 -15.96 12.69
CA VAL A 53 -8.07 -15.87 13.43
C VAL A 53 -8.00 -14.52 14.11
N ASN A 54 -7.83 -14.53 15.43
CA ASN A 54 -7.53 -13.35 16.23
C ASN A 54 -6.01 -13.14 16.27
N TYR A 55 -5.60 -11.88 16.28
CA TYR A 55 -4.20 -11.49 16.45
C TYR A 55 -4.10 -10.56 17.64
N LEU A 56 -3.11 -10.79 18.51
CA LEU A 56 -2.80 -9.88 19.60
C LEU A 56 -2.06 -8.66 19.04
N ILE A 57 -2.68 -7.49 19.14
CA ILE A 57 -2.05 -6.21 18.81
C ILE A 57 -1.50 -5.60 20.10
N THR A 58 -0.19 -5.47 20.19
CA THR A 58 0.45 -4.78 21.32
C THR A 58 0.86 -3.38 20.88
N THR A 59 0.38 -2.36 21.59
CA THR A 59 0.67 -0.96 21.27
C THR A 59 1.38 -0.28 22.44
N ARG A 60 2.48 0.41 22.15
CA ARG A 60 3.14 1.35 23.07
C ARG A 60 2.98 2.76 22.53
N THR A 61 2.46 3.67 23.35
CA THR A 61 2.17 5.06 22.97
C THR A 61 2.77 6.05 23.96
N ARG A 62 3.16 7.22 23.46
CA ARG A 62 3.57 8.39 24.28
C ARG A 62 2.50 9.48 24.34
N MET A 63 1.32 9.25 23.77
CA MET A 63 0.26 10.25 23.65
C MET A 63 -0.74 10.17 24.81
N GLU A 64 -1.24 11.32 25.27
CA GLU A 64 -2.28 11.42 26.31
C GLU A 64 -3.64 10.93 25.78
N SER A 65 -4.42 10.22 26.63
CA SER A 65 -5.72 9.67 26.25
C SER A 65 -6.80 10.76 26.10
N PHE A 66 -7.65 10.63 25.08
CA PHE A 66 -8.83 11.47 24.91
C PHE A 66 -10.06 10.59 24.74
N SER A 67 -11.04 10.78 25.61
CA SER A 67 -12.36 10.16 25.48
C SER A 67 -13.21 11.04 24.56
N SER A 68 -13.60 10.49 23.42
CA SER A 68 -14.61 11.08 22.54
C SER A 68 -15.70 10.02 22.32
N PRO A 69 -16.93 10.41 21.98
CA PRO A 69 -18.02 9.46 21.70
C PRO A 69 -18.10 9.02 20.23
N GLU A 70 -17.64 9.80 19.25
CA GLU A 70 -17.92 9.53 17.82
C GLU A 70 -16.87 8.63 17.14
N VAL A 71 -17.31 7.70 16.27
CA VAL A 71 -16.44 6.81 15.49
C VAL A 71 -16.77 6.92 14.01
N SER A 72 -15.77 7.25 13.20
CA SER A 72 -15.82 7.29 11.72
C SER A 72 -14.79 6.33 11.13
N ALA A 73 -14.96 5.92 9.87
CA ALA A 73 -13.88 5.20 9.17
C ALA A 73 -12.72 6.16 8.88
N LEU A 74 -11.47 5.68 8.95
CA LEU A 74 -10.28 6.49 8.65
C LEU A 74 -10.32 7.07 7.22
N SER A 75 -10.94 6.36 6.27
CA SER A 75 -11.14 6.82 4.89
C SER A 75 -12.02 8.05 4.79
N ASP A 76 -13.00 8.18 5.70
CA ASP A 76 -13.97 9.27 5.71
C ASP A 76 -13.39 10.48 6.45
N GLU A 77 -12.58 10.22 7.49
CA GLU A 77 -11.89 11.24 8.27
C GLU A 77 -10.76 11.91 7.46
N PHE A 78 -10.03 11.14 6.63
CA PHE A 78 -8.86 11.62 5.88
C PHE A 78 -8.92 11.28 4.38
N PRO A 79 -9.84 11.87 3.61
CA PRO A 79 -10.05 11.52 2.20
C PRO A 79 -8.90 11.94 1.26
N HIS A 80 -7.96 12.74 1.72
CA HIS A 80 -6.77 13.19 0.98
C HIS A 80 -5.51 12.38 1.32
N VAL A 81 -5.56 11.48 2.31
CA VAL A 81 -4.44 10.64 2.73
C VAL A 81 -4.46 9.34 1.96
N ILE A 82 -3.30 8.87 1.52
CA ILE A 82 -3.16 7.59 0.83
C ILE A 82 -3.13 6.50 1.92
N LEU A 83 -4.31 5.93 2.20
CA LEU A 83 -4.43 4.82 3.15
C LEU A 83 -4.02 3.51 2.50
N ALA A 84 -3.06 2.80 3.09
CA ALA A 84 -2.70 1.46 2.61
C ALA A 84 -3.92 0.54 2.58
N ALA A 85 -3.95 -0.38 1.62
CA ALA A 85 -5.01 -1.38 1.56
C ALA A 85 -4.83 -2.39 2.71
N LEU A 86 -5.94 -2.81 3.31
CA LEU A 86 -5.92 -3.95 4.21
C LEU A 86 -5.43 -5.20 3.46
N PRO A 87 -4.65 -6.09 4.09
CA PRO A 87 -4.25 -7.35 3.49
C PRO A 87 -5.51 -8.13 3.05
N GLY A 88 -5.70 -8.27 1.73
CA GLY A 88 -6.98 -8.71 1.16
C GLY A 88 -7.33 -10.15 1.48
N LYS A 89 -8.65 -10.46 1.56
CA LYS A 89 -9.16 -11.85 1.64
C LYS A 89 -8.84 -12.66 0.36
N HIS A 90 -8.95 -12.06 -0.83
CA HIS A 90 -8.90 -12.78 -2.11
C HIS A 90 -7.54 -12.87 -2.79
N ARG A 91 -6.55 -12.02 -2.45
CA ARG A 91 -5.20 -12.12 -3.05
C ARG A 91 -4.39 -13.28 -2.48
N MET A 92 -4.61 -13.64 -1.21
CA MET A 92 -3.87 -14.71 -0.55
C MET A 92 -4.52 -16.10 -0.66
N GLU A 93 -5.82 -16.19 -0.93
CA GLU A 93 -6.55 -17.47 -1.06
C GLU A 93 -5.98 -18.36 -2.18
N TYR A 94 -5.38 -17.78 -3.22
CA TYR A 94 -4.81 -18.53 -4.34
C TYR A 94 -3.37 -19.02 -4.12
N ILE A 95 -2.68 -18.56 -3.08
CA ILE A 95 -1.23 -18.81 -2.91
C ILE A 95 -0.97 -20.02 -2.01
N THR A 96 -1.82 -20.31 -1.02
CA THR A 96 -1.64 -21.44 -0.08
C THR A 96 -2.78 -22.46 -0.08
N GLY A 97 -3.91 -22.19 -0.75
CA GLY A 97 -5.04 -23.13 -0.85
C GLY A 97 -5.86 -23.32 0.45
N ASP A 98 -5.30 -22.96 1.62
CA ASP A 98 -5.98 -22.95 2.91
C ASP A 98 -5.72 -21.64 3.67
N ARG A 99 -6.82 -20.93 4.00
CA ARG A 99 -6.83 -19.67 4.78
C ARG A 99 -6.46 -19.85 6.26
N PHE A 100 -6.28 -21.08 6.72
CA PHE A 100 -5.81 -21.41 8.08
C PHE A 100 -4.47 -22.14 8.08
N SER A 101 -3.81 -22.26 6.93
CA SER A 101 -2.44 -22.79 6.88
C SER A 101 -1.51 -21.91 7.74
N PRO A 102 -0.56 -22.51 8.47
CA PRO A 102 0.41 -21.76 9.28
C PRO A 102 1.13 -20.66 8.47
N GLU A 103 1.47 -20.97 7.21
CA GLU A 103 2.14 -20.06 6.28
C GLU A 103 1.26 -18.84 5.96
N PHE A 104 -0.03 -19.07 5.72
CA PHE A 104 -0.99 -18.00 5.45
C PHE A 104 -1.20 -17.10 6.67
N ILE A 105 -1.33 -17.71 7.85
CA ILE A 105 -1.52 -16.98 9.11
C ILE A 105 -0.31 -16.09 9.39
N GLU A 106 0.89 -16.62 9.17
CA GLU A 106 2.14 -15.89 9.40
C GLU A 106 2.33 -14.76 8.38
N LYS A 107 2.08 -14.99 7.08
CA LYS A 107 2.08 -13.93 6.07
C LYS A 107 1.06 -12.83 6.40
N ARG A 108 -0.16 -13.22 6.80
CA ARG A 108 -1.19 -12.25 7.19
C ARG A 108 -0.78 -11.45 8.42
N LYS A 109 -0.12 -12.07 9.41
CA LYS A 109 0.42 -11.38 10.58
C LYS A 109 1.42 -10.29 10.18
N VAL A 110 2.40 -10.63 9.34
CA VAL A 110 3.39 -9.69 8.80
C VAL A 110 2.70 -8.53 8.09
N SER A 111 1.71 -8.83 7.23
CA SER A 111 1.01 -7.76 6.51
C SER A 111 0.12 -6.87 7.36
N LEU A 112 -0.51 -7.42 8.40
CA LEU A 112 -1.25 -6.61 9.37
C LEU A 112 -0.30 -5.70 10.16
N GLU A 113 0.86 -6.21 10.56
CA GLU A 113 1.87 -5.42 11.26
C GLU A 113 2.39 -4.28 10.40
N ASN A 114 2.78 -4.56 9.15
CA ASN A 114 3.21 -3.54 8.19
C ASN A 114 2.13 -2.48 7.93
N TYR A 115 0.87 -2.91 7.79
CA TYR A 115 -0.28 -2.01 7.65
C TYR A 115 -0.39 -1.06 8.85
N LEU A 116 -0.39 -1.60 10.07
CA LEU A 116 -0.51 -0.80 11.30
C LEU A 116 0.70 0.11 11.51
N HIS A 117 1.93 -0.35 11.19
CA HIS A 117 3.12 0.49 11.22
C HIS A 117 3.01 1.68 10.28
N ARG A 118 2.45 1.48 9.09
CA ARG A 118 2.26 2.56 8.11
C ARG A 118 1.25 3.59 8.61
N LEU A 119 0.14 3.14 9.21
CA LEU A 119 -0.81 4.04 9.86
C LEU A 119 -0.17 4.82 11.03
N ALA A 120 0.59 4.13 11.87
CA ALA A 120 1.28 4.70 13.02
C ALA A 120 2.36 5.72 12.64
N LYS A 121 3.06 5.52 11.51
CA LYS A 121 4.05 6.46 10.97
C LYS A 121 3.41 7.70 10.35
N HIS A 122 2.18 7.62 9.86
CA HIS A 122 1.55 8.76 9.20
C HIS A 122 1.13 9.83 10.24
N PRO A 123 1.61 11.08 10.13
CA PRO A 123 1.45 12.09 11.19
C PRO A 123 0.01 12.46 11.52
N LEU A 124 -0.89 12.48 10.53
CA LEU A 124 -2.31 12.78 10.74
C LEU A 124 -3.07 11.57 11.32
N ILE A 125 -2.75 10.36 10.86
CA ILE A 125 -3.47 9.15 11.26
C ILE A 125 -3.05 8.74 12.66
N ALA A 126 -1.78 8.90 13.01
CA ALA A 126 -1.27 8.63 14.35
C ALA A 126 -2.01 9.43 15.44
N GLN A 127 -2.57 10.59 15.08
CA GLN A 127 -3.36 11.43 15.98
C GLN A 127 -4.86 11.09 15.95
N SER A 128 -5.32 10.26 15.02
CA SER A 128 -6.73 9.88 14.89
C SER A 128 -7.22 9.16 16.14
N GLN A 129 -8.39 9.59 16.60
CA GLN A 129 -9.08 8.96 17.72
C GLN A 129 -9.64 7.59 17.33
N THR A 130 -10.01 7.40 16.06
CA THR A 130 -10.51 6.11 15.54
C THR A 130 -9.42 5.05 15.62
N LEU A 131 -8.21 5.36 15.14
CA LEU A 131 -7.07 4.42 15.25
C LEU A 131 -6.77 4.12 16.72
N ARG A 132 -6.77 5.14 17.58
CA ARG A 132 -6.49 4.95 19.00
C ARG A 132 -7.52 4.07 19.70
N ARG A 133 -8.82 4.31 19.50
CA ARG A 133 -9.87 3.46 20.06
C ARG A 133 -9.73 2.03 19.58
N PHE A 134 -9.43 1.80 18.30
CA PHE A 134 -9.17 0.46 17.79
C PHE A 134 -8.00 -0.24 18.49
N LEU A 135 -6.91 0.50 18.78
CA LEU A 135 -5.73 -0.05 19.46
C LEU A 135 -5.91 -0.23 20.97
N GLU A 136 -6.81 0.54 21.61
CA GLU A 136 -7.09 0.48 23.05
C GLU A 136 -8.27 -0.44 23.40
N SER A 137 -9.19 -0.67 22.46
CA SER A 137 -10.39 -1.47 22.71
C SER A 137 -10.07 -2.95 22.83
N THR A 138 -10.59 -3.59 23.88
CA THR A 138 -10.61 -5.05 24.03
C THR A 138 -11.84 -5.70 23.40
N GLU A 139 -12.78 -4.92 22.87
CA GLU A 139 -14.05 -5.37 22.30
C GLU A 139 -14.13 -5.09 20.80
N ILE A 140 -14.77 -6.00 20.05
CA ILE A 140 -15.06 -5.82 18.63
C ILE A 140 -16.31 -4.95 18.51
N PHE A 141 -16.23 -3.84 17.78
CA PHE A 141 -17.37 -2.93 17.55
C PHE A 141 -18.24 -3.42 16.38
N PRO A 142 -19.43 -4.02 16.62
CA PRO A 142 -20.24 -4.60 15.55
C PRO A 142 -20.77 -3.55 14.57
N GLU A 143 -21.00 -2.32 15.05
CA GLU A 143 -21.45 -1.18 14.23
C GLU A 143 -20.43 -0.78 13.17
N LEU A 144 -19.13 -0.81 13.48
CA LEU A 144 -18.07 -0.51 12.52
C LEU A 144 -17.95 -1.59 11.45
N VAL A 145 -18.10 -2.86 11.85
CA VAL A 145 -18.09 -3.99 10.92
C VAL A 145 -19.27 -3.91 9.95
N ALA A 146 -20.46 -3.55 10.44
CA ALA A 146 -21.65 -3.37 9.62
C ALA A 146 -21.50 -2.19 8.63
N LYS A 147 -20.99 -1.03 9.09
CA LYS A 147 -20.72 0.12 8.22
C LYS A 147 -19.68 -0.18 7.14
N ALA A 148 -18.59 -0.86 7.50
CA ALA A 148 -17.55 -1.23 6.53
C ALA A 148 -18.08 -2.16 5.43
N GLN A 149 -19.02 -3.05 5.76
CA GLN A 149 -19.68 -3.92 4.77
C GLN A 149 -20.66 -3.15 3.87
N ALA A 150 -21.31 -2.10 4.38
CA ALA A 150 -22.21 -1.26 3.59
C ALA A 150 -21.48 -0.34 2.59
N HIS A 151 -20.36 0.27 3.00
CA HIS A 151 -19.56 1.17 2.14
C HIS A 151 -18.99 0.51 0.88
N VAL A 152 -18.78 -0.81 0.88
CA VAL A 152 -18.32 -1.56 -0.32
C VAL A 152 -19.36 -1.55 -1.44
N PHE A 153 -20.65 -1.48 -1.13
CA PHE A 153 -21.72 -1.50 -2.13
C PHE A 153 -22.00 -0.13 -2.75
N GLU A 154 -21.83 0.97 -2.00
CA GLU A 154 -22.08 2.34 -2.49
C GLU A 154 -20.98 2.81 -3.47
N ASN A 155 -19.72 2.43 -3.24
CA ASN A 155 -18.61 2.80 -4.11
C ASN A 155 -18.72 2.20 -5.54
N ILE A 156 -19.45 1.11 -5.73
CA ILE A 156 -19.60 0.45 -7.04
C ILE A 156 -20.60 1.19 -7.93
N SER A 157 -21.68 1.76 -7.38
CA SER A 157 -22.70 2.46 -8.16
C SER A 157 -22.23 3.83 -8.65
N ASP A 158 -21.54 4.59 -7.81
CA ASP A 158 -21.02 5.92 -8.17
C ASP A 158 -19.82 5.83 -9.12
N ALA A 159 -19.06 4.73 -9.04
CA ALA A 159 -17.92 4.49 -9.92
C ALA A 159 -18.30 4.26 -11.39
N LEU A 160 -19.47 3.65 -11.64
CA LEU A 160 -19.98 3.36 -12.98
C LEU A 160 -20.70 4.56 -13.61
N LEU A 161 -21.34 5.41 -12.81
CA LEU A 161 -22.10 6.56 -13.30
C LEU A 161 -21.22 7.76 -13.68
N ASN A 162 -20.05 7.90 -13.05
CA ASN A 162 -19.17 9.08 -13.23
C ASN A 162 -17.93 8.83 -14.10
N ALA A 163 -17.81 7.65 -14.72
CA ALA A 163 -16.64 7.26 -15.52
C ALA A 163 -16.48 8.02 -16.86
N PHE A 164 -17.44 8.87 -17.25
CA PHE A 164 -17.49 9.50 -18.58
C PHE A 164 -17.28 11.01 -18.60
N THR A 165 -17.02 11.64 -17.46
CA THR A 165 -16.83 13.08 -17.38
C THR A 165 -15.33 13.41 -17.34
N LYS A 166 -14.84 14.12 -18.35
CA LYS A 166 -13.41 14.40 -18.56
C LYS A 166 -13.05 15.72 -17.88
N ILE A 167 -12.02 15.71 -17.03
CA ILE A 167 -11.51 16.92 -16.35
C ILE A 167 -11.08 17.96 -17.39
N LYS A 168 -11.59 19.19 -17.26
CA LYS A 168 -11.32 20.28 -18.22
C LYS A 168 -9.87 20.75 -18.23
N GLN A 169 -9.17 20.69 -17.08
CA GLN A 169 -7.74 21.03 -16.95
C GLN A 169 -7.10 20.15 -15.86
N PRO A 170 -6.46 19.03 -16.22
CA PRO A 170 -5.75 18.22 -15.25
C PRO A 170 -4.44 18.91 -14.85
N ASP A 171 -4.16 18.95 -13.55
CA ASP A 171 -2.91 19.50 -13.02
C ASP A 171 -1.75 18.53 -13.31
N PRO A 172 -0.66 19.01 -13.93
CA PRO A 172 0.43 18.16 -14.43
C PRO A 172 1.10 17.34 -13.31
N ARG A 173 1.12 17.82 -12.07
CA ARG A 173 1.77 17.13 -10.95
C ARG A 173 1.11 15.80 -10.63
N PHE A 174 -0.22 15.73 -10.73
CA PHE A 174 -0.96 14.49 -10.47
C PHE A 174 -0.85 13.51 -11.64
N ILE A 175 -0.72 14.02 -12.88
CA ILE A 175 -0.47 13.18 -14.05
C ILE A 175 0.91 12.52 -13.92
N GLU A 176 1.95 13.30 -13.64
CA GLU A 176 3.31 12.79 -13.46
C GLU A 176 3.38 11.76 -12.32
N PHE A 177 2.77 12.08 -11.17
CA PHE A 177 2.70 11.14 -10.06
C PHE A 177 1.99 9.83 -10.44
N LYS A 178 0.88 9.90 -11.18
CA LYS A 178 0.15 8.72 -11.66
C LYS A 178 1.01 7.87 -12.61
N GLU A 179 1.69 8.49 -13.57
CA GLU A 179 2.58 7.79 -14.49
C GLU A 179 3.75 7.11 -13.76
N HIS A 180 4.32 7.78 -12.75
CA HIS A 180 5.35 7.19 -11.90
C HIS A 180 4.82 6.01 -11.09
N LEU A 181 3.62 6.11 -10.54
CA LEU A 181 2.95 5.01 -9.84
C LEU A 181 2.65 3.83 -10.76
N ASP A 182 2.21 4.07 -12.00
CA ASP A 182 1.94 3.03 -12.99
C ASP A 182 3.22 2.24 -13.30
N LYS A 183 4.31 2.93 -13.69
CA LYS A 183 5.61 2.30 -13.96
C LYS A 183 6.18 1.55 -12.76
N PHE A 184 6.06 2.13 -11.57
CA PHE A 184 6.55 1.49 -10.34
C PHE A 184 5.75 0.23 -10.01
N GLN A 185 4.42 0.27 -10.11
CA GLN A 185 3.58 -0.90 -9.88
C GLN A 185 3.85 -2.02 -10.89
N GLU A 186 4.02 -1.70 -12.18
CA GLU A 186 4.39 -2.68 -13.21
C GLU A 186 5.73 -3.36 -12.90
N THR A 187 6.71 -2.58 -12.41
CA THR A 187 8.00 -3.10 -11.96
C THR A 187 7.82 -4.08 -10.80
N LEU A 188 7.02 -3.73 -9.78
CA LEU A 188 6.75 -4.59 -8.63
C LEU A 188 6.01 -5.88 -9.02
N ILE A 189 5.03 -5.81 -9.92
CA ILE A 189 4.31 -6.99 -10.44
C ILE A 189 5.27 -7.90 -11.21
N SER A 190 6.20 -7.31 -11.98
CA SER A 190 7.21 -8.07 -12.70
C SER A 190 8.19 -8.76 -11.74
N LEU A 191 8.60 -8.03 -10.69
CA LEU A 191 9.44 -8.55 -9.61
C LEU A 191 8.77 -9.70 -8.85
N GLU A 192 7.49 -9.55 -8.48
CA GLU A 192 6.68 -10.60 -7.85
C GLU A 192 6.68 -11.88 -8.71
N ARG A 193 6.41 -11.76 -10.01
CA ARG A 193 6.39 -12.90 -10.94
C ARG A 193 7.75 -13.56 -11.10
N LEU A 194 8.83 -12.78 -11.16
CA LEU A 194 10.19 -13.30 -11.25
C LEU A 194 10.57 -14.04 -9.97
N HIS A 195 10.29 -13.46 -8.81
CA HIS A 195 10.60 -14.05 -7.52
C HIS A 195 9.79 -15.33 -7.26
N ALA A 196 8.51 -15.37 -7.64
CA ALA A 196 7.70 -16.59 -7.58
C ALA A 196 8.19 -17.70 -8.52
N LYS A 197 8.91 -17.38 -9.61
CA LYS A 197 9.60 -18.38 -10.43
C LYS A 197 10.90 -18.84 -9.79
N LEU A 198 11.65 -17.91 -9.19
CA LEU A 198 12.88 -18.20 -8.46
C LEU A 198 12.61 -19.17 -7.31
N ILE A 199 11.65 -18.86 -6.44
CA ILE A 199 11.25 -19.73 -5.32
C ILE A 199 10.96 -21.15 -5.80
N ARG A 200 10.17 -21.31 -6.88
CA ARG A 200 9.86 -22.64 -7.43
C ARG A 200 11.12 -23.38 -7.91
N ALA A 201 11.96 -22.73 -8.70
CA ALA A 201 13.19 -23.34 -9.18
C ALA A 201 14.15 -23.72 -8.04
N GLU A 202 14.19 -22.92 -6.96
CA GLU A 202 15.02 -23.19 -5.80
C GLU A 202 14.44 -24.28 -4.89
N THR A 203 13.12 -24.39 -4.80
CA THR A 203 12.45 -25.54 -4.15
C THR A 203 12.73 -26.83 -4.92
N ASP A 204 12.65 -26.82 -6.25
CA ASP A 204 12.99 -27.98 -7.06
C ASP A 204 14.46 -28.39 -6.83
N PHE A 205 15.38 -27.42 -6.84
CA PHE A 205 16.79 -27.65 -6.53
C PHE A 205 17.04 -28.16 -5.10
N GLU A 206 16.26 -27.70 -4.12
CA GLU A 206 16.33 -28.21 -2.74
C GLU A 206 15.98 -29.69 -2.65
N LEU A 207 14.97 -30.14 -3.39
CA LEU A 207 14.58 -31.54 -3.47
C LEU A 207 15.67 -32.39 -4.15
N ASP A 208 16.23 -31.91 -5.26
CA ASP A 208 17.32 -32.59 -5.96
C ASP A 208 18.56 -32.75 -5.06
N LEU A 209 18.91 -31.69 -4.30
CA LEU A 209 20.05 -31.71 -3.37
C LEU A 209 19.82 -32.68 -2.22
N LEU A 210 18.59 -32.76 -1.71
CA LEU A 210 18.20 -33.69 -0.65
C LEU A 210 18.28 -35.14 -1.13
N GLU A 211 17.78 -35.43 -2.33
CA GLU A 211 17.88 -36.76 -2.96
C GLU A 211 19.35 -37.14 -3.18
N PHE A 212 20.16 -36.22 -3.71
CA PHE A 212 21.58 -36.43 -3.91
C PHE A 212 22.30 -36.78 -2.59
N GLY A 213 22.05 -36.02 -1.51
CA GLY A 213 22.60 -36.34 -0.19
C GLY A 213 22.16 -37.71 0.35
N GLY A 214 20.92 -38.11 0.05
CA GLY A 214 20.38 -39.46 0.33
C GLY A 214 21.13 -40.56 -0.41
N CYS A 215 21.36 -40.38 -1.70
CA CYS A 215 22.12 -41.31 -2.54
C CYS A 215 23.57 -41.45 -2.05
N ILE A 216 24.25 -40.34 -1.75
CA ILE A 216 25.61 -40.35 -1.20
C ILE A 216 25.69 -41.09 0.15
N SER A 217 24.72 -40.87 1.04
CA SER A 217 24.65 -41.60 2.32
C SER A 217 24.46 -43.10 2.09
N THR A 218 23.61 -43.47 1.13
CA THR A 218 23.35 -44.88 0.78
C THR A 218 24.58 -45.54 0.18
N LEU A 219 25.32 -44.83 -0.68
CA LEU A 219 26.60 -45.27 -1.23
C LEU A 219 27.62 -45.50 -0.12
N GLY A 220 27.69 -44.61 0.88
CA GLY A 220 28.54 -44.78 2.07
C GLY A 220 28.27 -46.09 2.82
N LEU A 221 27.02 -46.53 2.91
CA LEU A 221 26.66 -47.80 3.53
C LEU A 221 27.11 -49.02 2.71
N MET A 222 27.23 -48.88 1.38
CA MET A 222 27.67 -49.94 0.48
C MET A 222 29.20 -50.02 0.41
N GLU A 223 29.88 -48.87 0.31
CA GLU A 223 31.33 -48.75 0.18
C GLU A 223 32.00 -48.64 1.55
N THR A 224 32.16 -49.78 2.22
CA THR A 224 32.65 -49.84 3.62
C THR A 224 34.02 -49.19 3.85
N GLN A 225 34.88 -49.08 2.83
CA GLN A 225 36.20 -48.46 2.93
C GLN A 225 36.15 -46.94 3.06
N ILE A 226 35.10 -46.29 2.55
CA ILE A 226 34.94 -44.82 2.50
C ILE A 226 33.62 -44.36 3.13
N ASN A 227 33.00 -45.20 3.95
CA ASN A 227 31.69 -44.97 4.56
C ASN A 227 31.63 -43.67 5.36
N GLY A 228 32.62 -43.42 6.23
CA GLY A 228 32.66 -42.21 7.08
C GLY A 228 32.61 -40.91 6.24
N PRO A 229 33.60 -40.67 5.35
CA PRO A 229 33.62 -39.50 4.47
C PRO A 229 32.35 -39.31 3.64
N LEU A 230 31.78 -40.39 3.08
CA LEU A 230 30.54 -40.32 2.29
C LEU A 230 29.32 -40.00 3.16
N THR A 231 29.22 -40.60 4.36
CA THR A 231 28.15 -40.29 5.31
C THR A 231 28.22 -38.83 5.75
N ASP A 232 29.42 -38.32 6.05
CA ASP A 232 29.64 -36.92 6.42
C ASP A 232 29.24 -35.98 5.28
N PHE A 233 29.58 -36.32 4.02
CA PHE A 233 29.18 -35.53 2.87
C PHE A 233 27.67 -35.53 2.66
N GLY A 234 27.02 -36.69 2.80
CA GLY A 234 25.56 -36.80 2.77
C GLY A 234 24.87 -35.93 3.84
N ASN A 235 25.45 -35.86 5.04
CA ASN A 235 24.94 -35.01 6.12
C ASN A 235 25.12 -33.52 5.83
N ILE A 236 26.27 -33.12 5.27
CA ILE A 236 26.51 -31.74 4.85
C ILE A 236 25.55 -31.30 3.74
N LEU A 237 25.26 -32.16 2.76
CA LEU A 237 24.26 -31.89 1.73
C LEU A 237 22.84 -31.70 2.32
N ARG A 238 22.46 -32.49 3.33
CA ARG A 238 21.19 -32.27 4.06
C ARG A 238 21.16 -30.95 4.82
N ASN A 239 22.28 -30.54 5.41
CA ASN A 239 22.39 -29.26 6.09
C ASN A 239 22.27 -28.09 5.10
N LEU A 240 22.91 -28.19 3.93
CA LEU A 240 22.77 -27.23 2.82
C LEU A 240 21.31 -27.09 2.35
N CYS A 241 20.62 -28.21 2.15
CA CYS A 241 19.19 -28.24 1.83
C CYS A 241 18.33 -27.54 2.91
N THR A 242 18.65 -27.77 4.20
CA THR A 242 17.93 -27.13 5.31
C THR A 242 18.08 -25.61 5.29
N ILE A 243 19.31 -25.09 5.14
CA ILE A 243 19.53 -23.64 5.10
C ILE A 243 18.98 -22.99 3.82
N LEU A 244 18.95 -23.73 2.70
CA LEU A 244 18.33 -23.28 1.45
C LEU A 244 16.82 -23.08 1.65
N ARG A 245 16.15 -24.07 2.23
CA ARG A 245 14.72 -24.00 2.58
C ARG A 245 14.41 -22.89 3.57
N GLU A 246 15.22 -22.71 4.62
CA GLU A 246 15.07 -21.58 5.55
C GLU A 246 15.14 -20.23 4.82
N ARG A 247 16.11 -20.07 3.91
CA ARG A 247 16.27 -18.84 3.13
C ARG A 247 15.08 -18.58 2.21
N ILE A 248 14.64 -19.59 1.45
CA ILE A 248 13.47 -19.50 0.56
C ILE A 248 12.23 -19.09 1.35
N ASN A 249 11.98 -19.73 2.50
CA ASN A 249 10.82 -19.45 3.35
C ASN A 249 10.85 -18.02 3.92
N HIS A 250 12.04 -17.53 4.33
CA HIS A 250 12.18 -16.14 4.81
C HIS A 250 11.91 -15.12 3.71
N GLU A 251 12.40 -15.36 2.50
CA GLU A 251 12.17 -14.47 1.35
C GLU A 251 10.71 -14.44 0.92
N ASP A 252 10.05 -15.60 0.88
CA ASP A 252 8.63 -15.70 0.60
C ASP A 252 7.77 -15.03 1.69
N LEU A 253 8.15 -15.17 2.96
CA LEU A 253 7.41 -14.59 4.08
C LEU A 253 7.58 -13.08 4.17
N VAL A 254 8.80 -12.55 4.00
CA VAL A 254 9.11 -11.14 4.27
C VAL A 254 9.17 -10.34 2.96
N TYR A 255 10.10 -10.70 2.08
CA TYR A 255 10.39 -9.89 0.89
C TYR A 255 9.23 -9.89 -0.11
N LEU A 256 8.71 -11.07 -0.46
CA LEU A 256 7.60 -11.18 -1.41
C LEU A 256 6.32 -10.53 -0.86
N THR A 257 6.02 -10.75 0.42
CA THR A 257 4.90 -10.11 1.11
C THR A 257 5.00 -8.59 1.05
N ASN A 258 6.17 -8.00 1.33
CA ASN A 258 6.37 -6.55 1.26
C ASN A 258 6.19 -6.00 -0.17
N VAL A 259 6.66 -6.72 -1.19
CA VAL A 259 6.44 -6.36 -2.61
C VAL A 259 4.94 -6.34 -2.93
N GLN A 260 4.21 -7.37 -2.51
CA GLN A 260 2.76 -7.49 -2.73
C GLN A 260 1.96 -6.39 -2.01
N GLU A 261 2.35 -6.04 -0.80
CA GLU A 261 1.77 -4.93 -0.06
C GLU A 261 2.01 -3.60 -0.75
N TYR A 262 3.21 -3.37 -1.30
CA TYR A 262 3.51 -2.15 -2.04
C TYR A 262 2.70 -2.05 -3.34
N ILE A 263 2.45 -3.18 -4.02
CA ILE A 263 1.49 -3.23 -5.14
C ILE A 263 0.10 -2.78 -4.65
N GLY A 264 -0.31 -3.23 -3.47
CA GLY A 264 -1.52 -2.78 -2.77
C GLY A 264 -1.53 -1.28 -2.49
N TYR A 265 -0.42 -0.75 -1.97
CA TYR A 265 -0.30 0.66 -1.62
C TYR A 265 -0.34 1.57 -2.86
N CYS A 266 0.25 1.14 -3.97
CA CYS A 266 0.11 1.80 -5.26
C CYS A 266 -1.35 1.84 -5.74
N MET A 267 -2.14 0.78 -5.51
CA MET A 267 -3.57 0.78 -5.85
C MET A 267 -4.34 1.80 -5.00
N SER A 268 -4.08 1.86 -3.69
CA SER A 268 -4.67 2.88 -2.82
C SER A 268 -4.33 4.31 -3.23
N ALA A 269 -3.09 4.55 -3.66
CA ALA A 269 -2.67 5.86 -4.17
C ALA A 269 -3.46 6.25 -5.42
N LYS A 270 -3.65 5.31 -6.35
CA LYS A 270 -4.47 5.52 -7.55
C LYS A 270 -5.93 5.75 -7.23
N GLU A 271 -6.49 5.06 -6.24
CA GLU A 271 -7.87 5.30 -5.79
C GLU A 271 -8.03 6.68 -5.18
N THR A 272 -7.04 7.16 -4.41
CA THR A 272 -7.04 8.52 -3.85
C THR A 272 -7.04 9.58 -4.97
N LEU A 273 -6.23 9.38 -6.03
CA LEU A 273 -6.25 10.23 -7.22
C LEU A 273 -7.60 10.16 -7.96
N ARG A 274 -8.21 8.98 -8.05
CA ARG A 274 -9.51 8.80 -8.69
C ARG A 274 -10.63 9.51 -7.91
N MET A 275 -10.65 9.41 -6.59
CA MET A 275 -11.60 10.13 -5.72
C MET A 275 -11.44 11.65 -5.87
N ARG A 276 -10.20 12.14 -5.95
CA ARG A 276 -9.90 13.55 -6.25
C ARG A 276 -10.50 13.97 -7.59
N ASP A 277 -10.22 13.19 -8.64
CA ASP A 277 -10.67 13.45 -10.00
C ASP A 277 -12.21 13.45 -10.11
N GLN A 278 -12.88 12.53 -9.40
CA GLN A 278 -14.35 12.49 -9.30
C GLN A 278 -14.90 13.78 -8.68
N LYS A 279 -14.39 14.20 -7.53
CA LYS A 279 -14.80 15.46 -6.86
C LYS A 279 -14.56 16.70 -7.73
N GLN A 280 -13.50 16.72 -8.53
CA GLN A 280 -13.23 17.81 -9.47
C GLN A 280 -14.15 17.80 -10.69
N THR A 281 -14.70 16.64 -11.01
CA THR A 281 -15.55 16.49 -12.18
C THR A 281 -17.01 16.79 -11.88
N ASP A 282 -17.48 16.48 -10.67
CA ASP A 282 -18.77 16.97 -10.15
C ASP A 282 -18.86 18.50 -10.17
N ARG A 283 -17.72 19.19 -10.03
CA ARG A 283 -17.58 20.65 -10.21
C ARG A 283 -17.70 21.10 -11.67
N GLY A 284 -17.19 20.31 -12.62
CA GLY A 284 -17.12 20.67 -14.05
C GLY A 284 -18.30 20.21 -14.91
N GLY A 285 -19.07 19.24 -14.43
CA GLY A 285 -20.09 18.50 -15.17
C GLY A 285 -21.52 18.93 -14.86
N GLY A 286 -22.09 19.79 -15.71
CA GLY A 286 -23.53 19.76 -15.99
C GLY A 286 -24.48 20.44 -15.00
N GLY A 287 -24.23 20.48 -13.69
CA GLY A 287 -25.23 20.99 -12.73
C GLY A 287 -25.72 22.41 -13.02
N ILE A 288 -24.80 23.38 -13.11
CA ILE A 288 -25.15 24.79 -13.33
C ILE A 288 -25.42 25.07 -14.81
N ALA A 289 -24.58 24.57 -15.71
CA ALA A 289 -24.74 24.82 -17.14
C ALA A 289 -26.01 24.15 -17.72
N SER A 290 -26.32 22.91 -17.31
CA SER A 290 -27.56 22.22 -17.72
C SER A 290 -28.79 22.83 -17.05
N PHE A 291 -28.73 23.21 -15.77
CA PHE A 291 -29.83 23.91 -15.10
C PHE A 291 -30.12 25.27 -15.72
N LEU A 292 -29.08 26.08 -16.00
CA LEU A 292 -29.21 27.37 -16.67
C LEU A 292 -29.72 27.19 -18.10
N THR A 293 -29.23 26.21 -18.85
CA THR A 293 -29.70 25.95 -20.23
C THR A 293 -31.14 25.45 -20.25
N SER A 294 -31.52 24.55 -19.35
CA SER A 294 -32.88 24.03 -19.20
C SER A 294 -33.87 25.13 -18.79
N LYS A 295 -33.50 25.97 -17.82
CA LYS A 295 -34.34 27.10 -17.39
C LYS A 295 -34.38 28.24 -18.41
N PHE A 296 -33.29 28.46 -19.16
CA PHE A 296 -33.24 29.44 -20.24
C PHE A 296 -34.14 29.03 -21.41
N GLN A 297 -34.21 27.72 -21.73
CA GLN A 297 -35.16 27.18 -22.69
C GLN A 297 -36.62 27.30 -22.22
N GLU A 298 -36.90 27.17 -20.91
CA GLU A 298 -38.23 27.46 -20.32
C GLU A 298 -38.61 28.96 -20.35
N ILE A 299 -37.65 29.87 -20.53
CA ILE A 299 -37.88 31.32 -20.60
C ILE A 299 -38.27 31.76 -22.03
N GLN A 300 -38.05 30.93 -23.06
CA GLN A 300 -38.55 31.18 -24.41
C GLN A 300 -40.06 30.87 -24.52
N GLY A 301 -40.85 31.79 -23.98
CA GLY A 301 -42.29 31.87 -24.22
C GLY A 301 -43.09 31.83 -22.92
N VAL A 302 -43.43 33.01 -22.39
CA VAL A 302 -44.74 33.34 -21.77
C VAL A 302 -44.71 34.83 -21.43
N ASP A 303 -45.68 35.54 -21.98
CA ASP A 303 -45.91 36.97 -21.78
C ASP A 303 -46.72 37.20 -20.50
N GLN A 304 -46.06 37.60 -19.40
CA GLN A 304 -46.66 38.22 -18.20
C GLN A 304 -45.54 38.92 -17.42
N GLU A 305 -45.37 40.22 -17.66
CA GLU A 305 -44.25 41.04 -17.16
C GLU A 305 -44.06 41.01 -15.62
N ARG A 306 -45.14 40.88 -14.84
CA ARG A 306 -45.07 40.76 -13.37
C ARG A 306 -44.62 39.37 -12.88
N ALA A 307 -45.08 38.30 -13.52
CA ALA A 307 -44.62 36.94 -13.23
C ALA A 307 -43.16 36.76 -13.65
N ARG A 308 -42.77 37.43 -14.74
CA ARG A 308 -41.38 37.52 -15.22
C ARG A 308 -40.48 38.20 -14.19
N GLN A 309 -40.87 39.35 -13.63
CA GLN A 309 -40.09 40.04 -12.61
C GLN A 309 -39.90 39.21 -11.32
N GLN A 310 -40.94 38.55 -10.81
CA GLN A 310 -40.80 37.65 -9.65
C GLN A 310 -39.93 36.43 -9.94
N LYS A 311 -40.02 35.86 -11.16
CA LYS A 311 -39.16 34.74 -11.60
C LYS A 311 -37.70 35.19 -11.76
N ILE A 312 -37.45 36.39 -12.27
CA ILE A 312 -36.10 36.98 -12.37
C ILE A 312 -35.50 37.13 -10.97
N LEU A 313 -36.22 37.67 -10.00
CA LEU A 313 -35.71 37.82 -8.63
C LEU A 313 -35.36 36.46 -7.98
N LYS A 314 -36.20 35.44 -8.16
CA LYS A 314 -35.92 34.08 -7.67
C LYS A 314 -34.70 33.47 -8.37
N LEU A 315 -34.57 33.67 -9.68
CA LEU A 315 -33.40 33.22 -10.45
C LEU A 315 -32.13 33.93 -9.99
N SER A 316 -32.17 35.25 -9.77
CA SER A 316 -31.03 36.03 -9.27
C SER A 316 -30.59 35.56 -7.88
N SER A 317 -31.53 35.31 -6.96
CA SER A 317 -31.23 34.74 -5.63
C SER A 317 -30.56 33.37 -5.76
N LYS A 318 -31.09 32.50 -6.63
CA LYS A 318 -30.54 31.16 -6.82
C LYS A 318 -29.18 31.18 -7.51
N ILE A 319 -28.95 32.11 -8.44
CA ILE A 319 -27.65 32.33 -9.06
C ILE A 319 -26.64 32.76 -8.01
N ALA A 320 -26.98 33.67 -7.10
CA ALA A 320 -26.10 34.08 -6.02
C ALA A 320 -25.76 32.91 -5.07
N GLU A 321 -26.76 32.10 -4.67
CA GLU A 321 -26.52 30.88 -3.88
C GLU A 321 -25.60 29.87 -4.60
N LEU A 322 -25.84 29.65 -5.90
CA LEU A 322 -25.02 28.74 -6.70
C LEU A 322 -23.60 29.28 -6.90
N GLN A 323 -23.44 30.59 -7.06
CA GLN A 323 -22.12 31.22 -7.16
C GLN A 323 -21.33 31.07 -5.86
N GLU A 324 -21.97 31.26 -4.71
CA GLU A 324 -21.34 31.05 -3.40
C GLU A 324 -20.99 29.58 -3.17
N ALA A 325 -21.89 28.66 -3.54
CA ALA A 325 -21.63 27.22 -3.48
C ALA A 325 -20.45 26.82 -4.38
N VAL A 326 -20.33 27.40 -5.59
CA VAL A 326 -19.17 27.19 -6.47
C VAL A 326 -17.89 27.71 -5.83
N LYS A 327 -17.91 28.93 -5.28
CA LYS A 327 -16.72 29.51 -4.65
C LYS A 327 -16.25 28.69 -3.44
N SER A 328 -17.17 28.26 -2.59
CA SER A 328 -16.87 27.37 -1.46
C SER A 328 -16.30 26.02 -1.93
N SER A 329 -16.89 25.43 -2.98
CA SER A 329 -16.37 24.21 -3.61
C SER A 329 -14.97 24.39 -4.21
N ASP A 330 -14.70 25.54 -4.82
CA ASP A 330 -13.39 25.91 -5.37
C ASP A 330 -12.31 25.98 -4.28
N GLU A 331 -12.63 26.60 -3.14
CA GLU A 331 -11.73 26.72 -1.98
C GLU A 331 -11.45 25.35 -1.36
N LEU A 332 -12.48 24.52 -1.15
CA LEU A 332 -12.33 23.14 -0.66
C LEU A 332 -11.49 22.28 -1.61
N SER A 333 -11.68 22.42 -2.93
CA SER A 333 -10.91 21.70 -3.94
C SER A 333 -9.44 22.10 -3.93
N LYS A 334 -9.14 23.41 -3.81
CA LYS A 334 -7.78 23.92 -3.66
C LYS A 334 -7.12 23.38 -2.38
N ALA A 335 -7.83 23.40 -1.26
CA ALA A 335 -7.34 22.86 0.01
C ALA A 335 -7.03 21.35 -0.09
N PHE A 336 -7.94 20.58 -0.67
CA PHE A 336 -7.76 19.14 -0.91
C PHE A 336 -6.53 18.86 -1.79
N ASN A 337 -6.37 19.60 -2.90
CA ASN A 337 -5.21 19.44 -3.79
C ASN A 337 -3.90 19.73 -3.06
N ASN A 338 -3.85 20.80 -2.25
CA ASN A 338 -2.65 21.15 -1.50
C ASN A 338 -2.26 20.08 -0.48
N GLU A 339 -3.25 19.50 0.21
CA GLU A 339 -2.99 18.43 1.18
C GLU A 339 -2.57 17.14 0.49
N LEU A 340 -3.21 16.77 -0.62
CA LEU A 340 -2.83 15.60 -1.41
C LEU A 340 -1.40 15.73 -1.99
N LEU A 341 -0.95 16.93 -2.33
CA LEU A 341 0.45 17.13 -2.78
C LEU A 341 1.45 16.88 -1.66
N ARG A 342 1.13 17.24 -0.41
CA ARG A 342 1.97 16.89 0.75
C ARG A 342 1.99 15.39 0.99
N GLU A 343 0.84 14.75 0.80
CA GLU A 343 0.69 13.31 0.92
C GLU A 343 1.51 12.56 -0.14
N ILE A 344 1.55 13.07 -1.37
CA ILE A 344 2.40 12.51 -2.45
C ILE A 344 3.89 12.57 -2.05
N GLU A 345 4.33 13.68 -1.49
CA GLU A 345 5.72 13.82 -1.00
C GLU A 345 6.00 12.83 0.14
N PHE A 346 5.07 12.68 1.09
CA PHE A 346 5.20 11.70 2.17
C PHE A 346 5.24 10.27 1.64
N PHE A 347 4.38 9.95 0.67
CA PHE A 347 4.39 8.66 -0.02
C PHE A 347 5.75 8.39 -0.69
N HIS A 348 6.35 9.39 -1.34
CA HIS A 348 7.67 9.23 -1.95
C HIS A 348 8.77 8.94 -0.93
N GLN A 349 8.74 9.61 0.22
CA GLN A 349 9.68 9.37 1.33
C GLN A 349 9.49 7.97 1.91
N ALA A 350 8.26 7.58 2.22
CA ALA A 350 7.92 6.24 2.69
C ALA A 350 8.36 5.16 1.69
N LYS A 351 8.12 5.38 0.39
CA LYS A 351 8.56 4.49 -0.69
C LYS A 351 10.07 4.28 -0.67
N LEU A 352 10.84 5.35 -0.55
CA LEU A 352 12.29 5.28 -0.54
C LEU A 352 12.81 4.50 0.68
N GLU A 353 12.29 4.82 1.86
CA GLU A 353 12.68 4.16 3.12
C GLU A 353 12.33 2.67 3.12
N ASP A 354 11.10 2.33 2.76
CA ASP A 354 10.63 0.94 2.75
C ASP A 354 11.39 0.12 1.70
N THR A 355 11.54 0.62 0.47
CA THR A 355 12.29 -0.09 -0.58
C THR A 355 13.74 -0.36 -0.17
N LYS A 356 14.39 0.64 0.45
CA LYS A 356 15.76 0.49 0.95
C LYS A 356 15.83 -0.55 2.06
N ARG A 357 14.89 -0.55 2.99
CA ARG A 357 14.80 -1.54 4.08
C ARG A 357 14.61 -2.94 3.51
N ASP A 358 13.66 -3.11 2.60
CA ASP A 358 13.29 -4.42 2.06
C ASP A 358 14.42 -5.03 1.23
N LEU A 359 15.10 -4.23 0.39
CA LEU A 359 16.29 -4.68 -0.36
C LEU A 359 17.46 -5.01 0.56
N LYS A 360 17.65 -4.25 1.64
CA LYS A 360 18.68 -4.52 2.64
C LYS A 360 18.43 -5.84 3.35
N GLU A 361 17.20 -6.08 3.80
CA GLU A 361 16.81 -7.34 4.46
C GLU A 361 17.00 -8.53 3.53
N TYR A 362 16.59 -8.40 2.27
CA TYR A 362 16.84 -9.41 1.23
C TYR A 362 18.34 -9.72 1.07
N ALA A 363 19.18 -8.69 0.94
CA ALA A 363 20.62 -8.86 0.80
C ALA A 363 21.28 -9.51 2.03
N ILE A 364 20.85 -9.11 3.24
CA ILE A 364 21.34 -9.71 4.50
C ILE A 364 20.99 -11.20 4.56
N ASN A 365 19.77 -11.58 4.19
CA ASN A 365 19.35 -12.97 4.17
C ASN A 365 20.18 -13.81 3.17
N GLN A 366 20.47 -13.26 2.00
CA GLN A 366 21.32 -13.89 1.00
C GLN A 366 22.76 -14.08 1.51
N VAL A 367 23.36 -13.04 2.10
CA VAL A 367 24.71 -13.13 2.69
C VAL A 367 24.76 -14.21 3.77
N LYS A 368 23.80 -14.21 4.71
CA LYS A 368 23.72 -15.20 5.79
C LYS A 368 23.63 -16.64 5.26
N TYR A 369 22.90 -16.86 4.16
CA TYR A 369 22.83 -18.17 3.52
C TYR A 369 24.20 -18.59 2.94
N TYR A 370 24.83 -17.73 2.14
CA TYR A 370 26.09 -18.06 1.49
C TYR A 370 27.27 -18.21 2.48
N GLU A 371 27.29 -17.45 3.56
CA GLU A 371 28.27 -17.62 4.65
C GLU A 371 28.19 -19.03 5.24
N LYS A 372 26.98 -19.50 5.58
CA LYS A 372 26.78 -20.87 6.06
C LYS A 372 27.14 -21.92 5.01
N CYS A 373 26.87 -21.67 3.73
CA CYS A 373 27.29 -22.58 2.66
C CYS A 373 28.81 -22.75 2.65
N VAL A 374 29.56 -21.65 2.76
CA VAL A 374 31.03 -21.70 2.82
C VAL A 374 31.49 -22.49 4.03
N GLU A 375 30.93 -22.25 5.21
CA GLU A 375 31.26 -23.01 6.43
C GLU A 375 31.06 -24.52 6.25
N PHE A 376 29.98 -24.93 5.58
CA PHE A 376 29.71 -26.35 5.31
C PHE A 376 30.67 -26.95 4.27
N TRP A 377 31.03 -26.19 3.24
CA TRP A 377 32.01 -26.65 2.25
C TRP A 377 33.42 -26.76 2.86
N ASP A 378 33.82 -25.80 3.69
CA ASP A 378 35.11 -25.81 4.39
C ASP A 378 35.24 -26.99 5.36
N GLN A 379 34.11 -27.49 5.90
CA GLN A 379 34.09 -28.70 6.72
C GLN A 379 34.31 -29.97 5.91
N ILE A 380 33.69 -30.09 4.73
CA ILE A 380 33.64 -31.36 4.01
C ILE A 380 34.74 -31.54 2.96
N VAL A 381 35.18 -30.46 2.31
CA VAL A 381 36.20 -30.54 1.25
C VAL A 381 37.49 -31.23 1.75
N PRO A 382 38.05 -30.87 2.91
CA PRO A 382 39.25 -31.54 3.42
C PRO A 382 39.03 -33.02 3.74
N VAL A 383 37.82 -33.40 4.18
CA VAL A 383 37.49 -34.80 4.47
C VAL A 383 37.49 -35.63 3.19
N LEU A 384 36.93 -35.08 2.11
CA LEU A 384 36.88 -35.72 0.79
C LEU A 384 38.26 -35.80 0.13
N GLU A 385 39.08 -34.76 0.23
CA GLU A 385 40.44 -34.73 -0.34
C GLU A 385 41.39 -35.73 0.35
N ASN A 386 41.13 -36.07 1.62
CA ASN A 386 41.94 -37.01 2.38
C ASN A 386 41.46 -38.47 2.29
N ILE A 387 40.47 -38.76 1.45
CA ILE A 387 40.05 -40.14 1.18
C ILE A 387 41.23 -40.91 0.57
N LYS A 388 41.64 -41.99 1.23
CA LYS A 388 42.61 -42.95 0.71
C LYS A 388 41.87 -44.25 0.42
N ILE A 389 41.92 -44.69 -0.82
CA ILE A 389 41.48 -46.02 -1.23
C ILE A 389 42.76 -46.83 -1.34
N ASP A 390 42.91 -47.88 -0.54
CA ASP A 390 44.04 -48.79 -0.68
C ASP A 390 43.81 -49.59 -1.97
N ASP A 391 44.71 -49.44 -2.95
CA ASP A 391 44.68 -50.23 -4.18
C ASP A 391 44.99 -51.70 -3.81
N GLU A 392 44.00 -52.59 -3.95
CA GLU A 392 44.18 -54.05 -3.87
C GLU A 392 44.90 -54.64 -5.09
#